data_AF-A0ABD1WV57-F1
#
_entry.id   AF-A0ABD1WV57-F1
#
_cell.length_a   1.000
_cell.length_b   1.000
_cell.length_c   1.000
_cell.angle_alpha   90.00
_cell.angle_beta   90.00
_cell.angle_gamma   90.00
#
_symmetry.space_group_name_H-M   'P 1'
#
loop_
_entity.id
_entity.type
_entity.pdbx_description
1 polymer ?
#
loop_
_entity_poly.entity_id
_entity_poly.type
_entity_poly.pdbx_seq_one_letter_code
_entity_poly.pdbx_strand_id
1 'polypeptide(L)'
;MREIGRKVAEIQNEGLGEHRLKDLNDEINKLIREKTHWERRIVELGGPNYTRHSAKMTDLDGNIVDVPNPGGRGPGYRYFGAAKKLPSVKELFEKPPELRKRRTRYDIYKRIDASYYGYRDDEDGILEKLEGPAEEKMRAAAVANWMEMEEIKKEARRAFEEEEDVVEEERKKELEKEEKEKEFVAHVPLPDEKEIERMVLEKKKQELLSKYTSENLLEEQTEAKAMLNIQR
;
A
#
# COMPACT_ATOMS: atom_id res chain seq x y z
N MET A 1 -30.11 41.99 47.28
CA MET A 1 -29.16 40.86 47.32
C MET A 1 -29.67 39.65 48.11
N ARG A 2 -30.12 39.80 49.37
CA ARG A 2 -30.60 38.66 50.19
C ARG A 2 -31.77 37.88 49.56
N GLU A 3 -32.67 38.58 48.87
CA GLU A 3 -33.78 37.95 48.14
C GLU A 3 -33.31 37.07 46.97
N ILE A 4 -32.36 37.56 46.17
CA ILE A 4 -31.73 36.78 45.10
C ILE A 4 -31.10 35.52 45.71
N GLY A 5 -30.34 35.66 46.80
CA GLY A 5 -29.71 34.51 47.47
C GLY A 5 -30.71 33.47 47.97
N ARG A 6 -31.85 33.89 48.55
CA ARG A 6 -32.92 32.97 48.98
C ARG A 6 -33.54 32.23 47.81
N LYS A 7 -33.89 32.92 46.73
CA LYS A 7 -34.49 32.28 45.53
C LYS A 7 -33.50 31.38 44.80
N VAL A 8 -32.22 31.75 44.78
CA VAL A 8 -31.15 30.90 44.21
C VAL A 8 -30.95 29.63 45.05
N ALA A 9 -31.07 29.69 46.38
CA ALA A 9 -31.06 28.48 47.20
C ALA A 9 -32.32 27.61 46.96
N GLU A 10 -33.47 28.24 46.74
CA GLU A 10 -34.72 27.52 46.45
C GLU A 10 -34.67 26.79 45.11
N ILE A 11 -34.20 27.46 44.03
CA ILE A 11 -34.15 26.91 42.67
C ILE A 11 -33.13 25.76 42.49
N GLN A 12 -32.25 25.54 43.47
CA GLN A 12 -31.35 24.38 43.47
C GLN A 12 -32.09 23.07 43.77
N ASN A 13 -33.29 23.12 44.35
CA ASN A 13 -34.06 21.92 44.63
C ASN A 13 -34.74 21.38 43.36
N GLU A 14 -34.25 20.26 42.84
CA GLU A 14 -34.78 19.62 41.61
C GLU A 14 -36.19 19.04 41.77
N GLY A 15 -36.64 18.82 43.00
CA GLY A 15 -38.00 18.34 43.30
C GLY A 15 -39.09 19.41 43.21
N LEU A 16 -38.73 20.67 42.95
CA LEU A 16 -39.70 21.72 42.62
C LEU A 16 -40.27 21.45 41.22
N GLY A 17 -41.59 21.45 41.09
CA GLY A 17 -42.24 21.25 39.79
C GLY A 17 -41.75 22.25 38.74
N GLU A 18 -41.74 21.84 37.47
CA GLU A 18 -41.18 22.63 36.35
C GLU A 18 -41.72 24.06 36.27
N HIS A 19 -43.03 24.26 36.48
CA HIS A 19 -43.64 25.59 36.46
C HIS A 19 -43.04 26.52 37.52
N ARG A 20 -42.89 26.01 38.75
CA ARG A 20 -42.32 26.79 39.86
C ARG A 20 -40.84 27.10 39.62
N LEU A 21 -40.09 26.17 39.02
CA LEU A 21 -38.71 26.42 38.61
C LEU A 21 -38.62 27.55 37.57
N LYS A 22 -39.56 27.60 36.61
CA LYS A 22 -39.63 28.69 35.61
C LYS A 22 -39.94 30.03 36.28
N ASP A 23 -40.96 30.09 37.13
CA ASP A 23 -41.34 31.32 37.84
C ASP A 23 -40.20 31.85 38.71
N LEU A 24 -39.56 30.97 39.49
CA LEU A 24 -38.39 31.34 40.31
C LEU A 24 -37.24 31.86 39.45
N ASN A 25 -37.00 31.25 38.28
CA ASN A 25 -35.96 31.69 37.36
C ASN A 25 -36.26 33.09 36.79
N ASP A 26 -37.51 33.35 36.40
CA ASP A 26 -37.96 34.66 35.93
C ASP A 26 -37.86 35.73 37.00
N GLU A 27 -38.24 35.41 38.23
CA GLU A 27 -38.12 36.30 39.38
C GLU A 27 -36.65 36.64 39.70
N ILE A 28 -35.75 35.65 39.67
CA ILE A 28 -34.32 35.88 39.86
C ILE A 28 -33.77 36.78 38.73
N ASN A 29 -34.13 36.50 37.48
CA ASN A 29 -33.71 37.31 36.33
C ASN A 29 -34.26 38.74 36.39
N LYS A 30 -35.47 38.94 36.91
CA LYS A 30 -36.04 40.26 37.16
C LYS A 30 -35.22 41.03 38.20
N LEU A 31 -34.94 40.41 39.35
CA LEU A 31 -34.14 41.02 40.42
C LEU A 31 -32.71 41.36 39.98
N ILE A 32 -32.09 40.52 39.15
CA ILE A 32 -30.73 40.79 38.61
C ILE A 32 -30.76 41.94 37.60
N ARG A 33 -31.79 42.04 36.77
CA ARG A 33 -31.97 43.18 35.87
C ARG A 33 -32.14 44.46 36.67
N GLU A 34 -33.02 44.47 37.66
CA GLU A 34 -33.22 45.62 38.56
C GLU A 34 -31.91 46.01 39.25
N LYS A 35 -31.17 45.06 39.82
CA LYS A 35 -29.83 45.29 40.39
C LYS A 35 -28.91 45.98 39.39
N THR A 36 -28.86 45.51 38.16
CA THR A 36 -27.99 46.10 37.11
C THR A 36 -28.42 47.53 36.77
N HIS A 37 -29.73 47.82 36.73
CA HIS A 37 -30.25 49.18 36.49
C HIS A 37 -29.88 50.11 37.65
N TRP A 38 -30.04 49.63 38.89
CA TRP A 38 -29.65 50.38 40.08
C TRP A 38 -28.13 50.62 40.14
N GLU A 39 -27.31 49.62 39.82
CA GLU A 39 -25.85 49.77 39.77
C GLU A 39 -25.42 50.80 38.72
N ARG A 40 -26.04 50.81 37.54
CA ARG A 40 -25.81 51.85 36.53
C ARG A 40 -26.20 53.22 37.06
N ARG A 41 -27.37 53.33 37.71
CA ARG A 41 -27.84 54.60 38.27
C ARG A 41 -26.91 55.12 39.38
N ILE A 42 -26.37 54.25 40.22
CA ILE A 42 -25.39 54.63 41.24
C ILE A 42 -24.15 55.23 40.59
N VAL A 43 -23.65 54.62 39.51
CA VAL A 43 -22.49 55.14 38.76
C VAL A 43 -22.81 56.49 38.12
N GLU A 44 -23.99 56.65 37.52
CA GLU A 44 -24.44 57.94 36.94
C GLU A 44 -24.52 59.06 37.98
N LEU A 45 -24.90 58.74 39.22
CA LEU A 45 -24.94 59.67 40.35
C LEU A 45 -23.56 59.92 40.98
N GLY A 46 -22.48 59.41 40.37
CA GLY A 46 -21.10 59.58 40.85
C GLY A 46 -20.72 58.64 42.01
N GLY A 47 -21.51 57.60 42.26
CA GLY A 47 -21.25 56.61 43.31
C GLY A 47 -20.28 55.51 42.91
N PRO A 48 -19.95 54.58 43.84
CA PRO A 48 -19.03 53.48 43.59
C PRO A 48 -19.50 52.52 42.50
N ASN A 49 -18.56 52.03 41.69
CA ASN A 49 -18.86 51.07 40.62
C ASN A 49 -18.82 49.62 41.11
N TYR A 50 -19.98 49.09 41.49
CA TYR A 50 -20.17 47.70 41.94
C TYR A 50 -20.06 46.66 40.81
N THR A 51 -20.24 47.05 39.55
CA THR A 51 -20.18 46.12 38.41
C THR A 51 -18.77 45.57 38.18
N ARG A 52 -17.73 46.41 38.41
CA ARG A 52 -16.31 46.02 38.22
C ARG A 52 -15.85 44.91 39.16
N HIS A 53 -16.43 44.83 40.35
CA HIS A 53 -16.06 43.86 41.38
C HIS A 53 -17.01 42.65 41.42
N SER A 54 -18.04 42.63 40.58
CA SER A 54 -18.94 41.49 40.51
C SER A 54 -18.25 40.32 39.80
N ALA A 55 -18.08 39.20 40.51
CA ALA A 55 -17.61 37.97 39.90
C ALA A 55 -18.59 37.55 38.79
N LYS A 56 -18.06 37.16 37.62
CA LYS A 56 -18.89 36.54 36.57
C LYS A 56 -19.52 35.29 37.18
N MET A 57 -20.85 35.26 37.28
CA MET A 57 -21.56 34.14 37.88
C MET A 57 -21.39 32.92 36.97
N THR A 58 -20.42 32.07 37.31
CA THR A 58 -20.19 30.76 36.70
C THR A 58 -20.84 29.70 37.58
N ASP A 59 -21.31 28.62 36.97
CA ASP A 59 -21.88 27.50 37.72
C ASP A 59 -20.81 26.70 38.47
N LEU A 60 -21.22 25.80 39.37
CA LEU A 60 -20.31 24.83 40.01
C LEU A 60 -19.50 24.02 38.97
N ASP A 61 -20.07 23.78 37.79
CA ASP A 61 -19.43 23.08 36.67
C ASP A 61 -18.60 23.99 35.74
N GLY A 62 -18.41 25.27 36.10
CA GLY A 62 -17.65 26.24 35.32
C GLY A 62 -18.28 26.64 33.98
N ASN A 63 -19.49 26.14 33.67
CA ASN A 63 -20.21 26.49 32.44
C ASN A 63 -20.86 27.87 32.55
N ILE A 64 -20.85 28.59 31.44
CA ILE A 64 -21.52 29.89 31.28
C ILE A 64 -23.04 29.65 31.39
N VAL A 65 -23.68 30.38 32.30
CA VAL A 65 -25.11 30.26 32.65
C VAL A 65 -26.00 31.04 31.67
N ASP A 66 -25.38 31.81 30.78
CA ASP A 66 -26.03 32.83 29.96
C ASP A 66 -26.39 32.24 28.60
N VAL A 67 -27.67 32.29 28.24
CA VAL A 67 -28.07 32.11 26.85
C VAL A 67 -27.75 33.40 26.11
N PRO A 68 -26.91 33.38 25.04
CA PRO A 68 -26.58 34.59 24.29
C PRO A 68 -27.86 35.29 23.81
N ASN A 69 -27.96 36.59 24.07
CA ASN A 69 -29.07 37.37 23.52
C ASN A 69 -28.96 37.37 21.99
N PRO A 70 -29.97 36.94 21.21
CA PRO A 70 -29.92 36.93 19.75
C PRO A 70 -29.57 38.29 19.13
N GLY A 71 -29.87 39.39 19.83
CA GLY A 71 -29.52 40.74 19.40
C GLY A 71 -28.12 41.22 19.78
N GLY A 72 -27.27 40.39 20.40
CA GLY A 72 -25.90 40.71 20.81
C GLY A 72 -25.76 41.86 21.83
N ARG A 73 -26.88 42.45 22.27
CA ARG A 73 -26.94 43.66 23.08
C ARG A 73 -27.39 43.32 24.50
N GLY A 74 -26.44 43.38 25.43
CA GLY A 74 -26.69 43.23 26.86
C GLY A 74 -26.73 41.79 27.38
N PRO A 75 -26.86 41.62 28.71
CA PRO A 75 -26.87 40.31 29.36
C PRO A 75 -28.09 39.50 28.91
N GLY A 76 -27.85 38.28 28.45
CA GLY A 76 -28.93 37.37 28.04
C GLY A 76 -29.74 36.81 29.20
N TYR A 77 -30.76 36.03 28.87
CA TYR A 77 -31.55 35.31 29.86
C TYR A 77 -30.71 34.20 30.49
N ARG A 78 -30.79 34.05 31.81
CA ARG A 78 -29.95 33.15 32.58
C ARG A 78 -30.80 32.07 33.25
N TYR A 79 -30.35 30.82 33.24
CA TYR A 79 -31.03 29.71 33.90
C TYR A 79 -30.24 29.25 35.12
N PHE A 80 -30.81 29.27 36.32
CA PHE A 80 -30.11 28.92 37.56
C PHE A 80 -30.46 27.51 38.06
N GLY A 81 -29.48 26.79 38.61
CA GLY A 81 -29.70 25.52 39.31
C GLY A 81 -30.53 24.51 38.52
N ALA A 82 -31.61 24.00 39.13
CA ALA A 82 -32.49 23.01 38.52
C ALA A 82 -33.20 23.51 37.27
N ALA A 83 -33.38 24.83 37.09
CA ALA A 83 -34.01 25.39 35.89
C ALA A 83 -33.22 25.10 34.61
N LYS A 84 -31.92 24.79 34.70
CA LYS A 84 -31.11 24.35 33.55
C LYS A 84 -31.46 22.95 33.06
N LYS A 85 -31.97 22.10 33.96
CA LYS A 85 -32.31 20.70 33.69
C LYS A 85 -33.70 20.54 33.09
N LEU A 86 -34.46 21.64 32.96
CA LEU A 86 -35.77 21.63 32.31
C LEU A 86 -35.63 21.12 30.87
N PRO A 87 -36.52 20.24 30.38
CA PRO A 87 -36.35 19.60 29.07
C PRO A 87 -36.07 20.58 27.91
N SER A 88 -36.83 21.67 27.82
CA SER A 88 -36.66 22.69 26.77
C SER A 88 -35.37 23.52 26.89
N VAL A 89 -34.84 23.65 28.09
CA VAL A 89 -33.64 24.45 28.40
C VAL A 89 -32.40 23.60 28.30
N LYS A 90 -32.50 22.33 28.69
CA LYS A 90 -31.44 21.34 28.68
C LYS A 90 -30.83 21.19 27.29
N GLU A 91 -31.66 21.18 26.25
CA GLU A 91 -31.20 21.14 24.84
C GLU A 91 -30.30 22.34 24.47
N LEU A 92 -30.51 23.51 25.08
CA LEU A 92 -29.68 24.70 24.81
C LEU A 92 -28.28 24.61 25.43
N PHE A 93 -28.13 23.81 26.50
CA PHE A 93 -26.89 23.68 27.26
C PHE A 93 -26.16 22.36 27.05
N GLU A 94 -26.84 21.33 26.51
CA GLU A 94 -26.18 20.10 26.09
C GLU A 94 -25.23 20.38 24.94
N LYS A 95 -23.94 20.47 25.27
CA LYS A 95 -22.89 20.55 24.25
C LYS A 95 -23.01 19.30 23.38
N PRO A 96 -22.98 19.44 22.04
CA PRO A 96 -22.94 18.27 21.17
C PRO A 96 -21.77 17.39 21.62
N PRO A 97 -21.98 16.05 21.72
CA PRO A 97 -20.93 15.16 22.19
C PRO A 97 -19.67 15.42 21.36
N GLU A 98 -18.54 15.65 22.04
CA GLU A 98 -17.29 15.93 21.35
C GLU A 98 -17.02 14.78 20.38
N LEU A 99 -17.15 15.06 19.07
CA LEU A 99 -16.88 14.08 18.05
C LEU A 99 -15.44 13.61 18.25
N ARG A 100 -15.26 12.31 18.51
CA ARG A 100 -13.94 11.72 18.62
C ARG A 100 -13.15 12.11 17.37
N LYS A 101 -12.11 12.91 17.55
CA LYS A 101 -11.26 13.35 16.43
C LYS A 101 -10.72 12.09 15.77
N ARG A 102 -10.98 11.91 14.47
CA ARG A 102 -10.37 10.82 13.71
C ARG A 102 -8.86 11.01 13.76
N ARG A 103 -8.12 9.89 13.84
CA ARG A 103 -6.66 9.92 13.79
C ARG A 103 -6.24 10.67 12.53
N THR A 104 -5.44 11.70 12.71
CA THR A 104 -4.89 12.44 11.57
C THR A 104 -3.79 11.61 10.91
N ARG A 105 -3.45 11.94 9.66
CA ARG A 105 -2.30 11.33 8.96
C ARG A 105 -1.02 11.48 9.78
N TYR A 106 -0.85 12.61 10.46
CA TYR A 106 0.27 12.86 11.37
C TYR A 106 0.31 11.86 12.53
N ASP A 107 -0.84 11.55 13.16
CA ASP A 107 -0.92 10.55 14.24
C ASP A 107 -0.67 9.12 13.76
N ILE A 108 -0.84 8.86 12.47
CA ILE A 108 -0.50 7.57 11.84
C ILE A 108 1.01 7.54 11.59
N TYR A 109 1.56 8.54 10.91
CA TYR A 109 3.00 8.63 10.64
C TYR A 109 3.86 8.64 11.90
N LYS A 110 3.38 9.25 13.00
CA LYS A 110 4.08 9.23 14.29
C LYS A 110 4.27 7.82 14.87
N ARG A 111 3.43 6.86 14.48
CA ARG A 111 3.52 5.45 14.89
C ARG A 111 4.19 4.55 13.87
N ILE A 112 4.46 5.04 12.67
CA ILE A 112 5.21 4.31 11.66
C ILE A 112 6.69 4.50 12.03
N ASP A 113 7.28 3.46 12.61
CA ASP A 113 8.67 3.41 13.03
C ASP A 113 9.53 2.66 12.01
N ALA A 114 10.84 2.57 12.27
CA ALA A 114 11.77 1.83 11.41
C ALA A 114 11.38 0.35 11.25
N SER A 115 10.70 -0.21 12.26
CA SER A 115 10.17 -1.58 12.24
C SER A 115 9.14 -1.78 11.12
N TYR A 116 8.31 -0.77 10.79
CA TYR A 116 7.39 -0.85 9.65
C TYR A 116 8.11 -1.02 8.30
N TYR A 117 9.34 -0.52 8.19
CA TYR A 117 10.17 -0.65 7.00
C TYR A 117 11.11 -1.86 7.03
N GLY A 118 10.99 -2.74 8.03
CA GLY A 118 11.77 -3.98 8.12
C GLY A 118 13.23 -3.79 8.54
N TYR A 119 13.66 -2.59 8.96
CA TYR A 119 15.04 -2.35 9.40
C TYR A 119 15.46 -3.15 10.65
N ARG A 120 14.52 -3.80 11.33
CA ARG A 120 14.75 -4.64 12.52
C ARG A 120 14.48 -6.12 12.29
N ASP A 121 14.02 -6.52 11.10
CA ASP A 121 13.65 -7.92 10.84
C ASP A 121 14.89 -8.83 10.86
N ASP A 122 16.07 -8.29 10.54
CA ASP A 122 17.35 -8.98 10.62
C ASP A 122 17.85 -9.17 12.08
N GLU A 123 17.37 -8.36 13.03
CA GLU A 123 17.82 -8.41 14.44
C GLU A 123 17.16 -9.54 15.24
N ASP A 124 16.01 -10.08 14.78
CA ASP A 124 15.28 -11.13 15.47
C ASP A 124 15.97 -12.51 15.40
N GLY A 125 16.98 -12.67 14.53
CA GLY A 125 17.76 -13.91 14.37
C GLY A 125 16.93 -15.11 13.87
N ILE A 126 15.69 -14.87 13.44
CA ILE A 126 14.82 -15.88 12.85
C ILE A 126 15.33 -16.25 11.45
N LEU A 127 15.76 -15.24 10.68
CA LEU A 127 16.26 -15.41 9.31
C LEU A 127 17.51 -16.30 9.29
N GLU A 128 18.48 -16.03 10.15
CA GLU A 128 19.74 -16.81 10.25
C GLU A 128 19.49 -18.30 10.55
N LYS A 129 18.51 -18.62 11.41
CA LYS A 129 18.14 -20.01 11.73
C LYS A 129 17.51 -20.75 10.55
N LEU A 130 16.80 -20.04 9.67
CA LEU A 130 16.14 -20.62 8.50
C LEU A 130 17.09 -20.71 7.30
N GLU A 131 17.93 -19.70 7.10
CA GLU A 131 18.86 -19.61 5.98
C GLU A 131 20.03 -20.59 6.12
N GLY A 132 20.58 -20.81 7.31
CA GLY A 132 21.72 -21.71 7.51
C GLY A 132 21.51 -23.13 6.93
N PRO A 133 20.44 -23.85 7.31
CA PRO A 133 20.14 -25.18 6.76
C PRO A 133 19.83 -25.17 5.26
N ALA A 134 19.24 -24.10 4.75
CA ALA A 134 18.93 -23.97 3.32
C ALA A 134 20.20 -23.71 2.50
N GLU A 135 21.08 -22.85 3.01
CA GLU A 135 22.36 -22.53 2.41
C GLU A 135 23.28 -23.75 2.37
N GLU A 136 23.35 -24.52 3.47
CA GLU A 136 24.15 -25.74 3.52
C GLU A 136 23.69 -26.76 2.47
N LYS A 137 22.37 -26.94 2.28
CA LYS A 137 21.82 -27.80 1.23
C LYS A 137 22.19 -27.30 -0.17
N MET A 138 22.09 -26.00 -0.42
CA MET A 138 22.45 -25.42 -1.71
C MET A 138 23.95 -25.55 -1.99
N ARG A 139 24.81 -25.29 -0.99
CA ARG A 139 26.25 -25.49 -1.11
C ARG A 139 26.59 -26.95 -1.39
N ALA A 140 25.98 -27.88 -0.67
CA ALA A 140 26.20 -29.31 -0.88
C ALA A 140 25.80 -29.74 -2.30
N ALA A 141 24.64 -29.28 -2.80
CA ALA A 141 24.20 -29.54 -4.17
C ALA A 141 25.15 -28.93 -5.22
N ALA A 142 25.62 -27.69 -4.99
CA ALA A 142 26.57 -27.04 -5.89
C ALA A 142 27.92 -27.77 -5.93
N VAL A 143 28.41 -28.24 -4.78
CA VAL A 143 29.65 -29.03 -4.69
C VAL A 143 29.49 -30.39 -5.37
N ALA A 144 28.36 -31.07 -5.18
CA ALA A 144 28.08 -32.34 -5.86
C ALA A 144 28.06 -32.18 -7.38
N ASN A 145 27.34 -31.18 -7.89
CA ASN A 145 27.32 -30.86 -9.32
C ASN A 145 28.73 -30.52 -9.84
N TRP A 146 29.54 -29.80 -9.06
CA TRP A 146 30.91 -29.47 -9.44
C TRP A 146 31.79 -30.73 -9.53
N MET A 147 31.68 -31.65 -8.58
CA MET A 147 32.40 -32.93 -8.60
C MET A 147 31.99 -33.79 -9.79
N GLU A 148 30.69 -33.91 -10.08
CA GLU A 148 30.19 -34.64 -11.26
C GLU A 148 30.75 -34.04 -12.56
N MET A 149 30.73 -32.72 -12.69
CA MET A 149 31.31 -32.05 -13.86
C MET A 149 32.82 -32.22 -13.96
N GLU A 150 33.52 -32.31 -12.82
CA GLU A 150 34.96 -32.55 -12.79
C GLU A 150 35.30 -34.00 -13.21
N GLU A 151 34.48 -34.97 -12.80
CA GLU A 151 34.60 -36.37 -13.24
C GLU A 151 34.33 -36.51 -14.74
N ILE A 152 33.25 -35.92 -15.25
CA ILE A 152 32.96 -35.88 -16.69
C ILE A 152 34.12 -35.23 -17.45
N LYS A 153 34.69 -34.15 -16.91
CA LYS A 153 35.85 -33.49 -17.53
C LYS A 153 37.11 -34.37 -17.52
N LYS A 154 37.32 -35.16 -16.45
CA LYS A 154 38.43 -36.12 -16.37
C LYS A 154 38.23 -37.29 -17.33
N GLU A 155 37.02 -37.83 -17.44
CA GLU A 155 36.67 -38.87 -18.41
C GLU A 155 36.79 -38.37 -19.84
N ALA A 156 36.29 -37.17 -20.15
CA ALA A 156 36.46 -36.55 -21.46
C ALA A 156 37.94 -36.31 -21.79
N ARG A 157 38.75 -35.89 -20.81
CA ARG A 157 40.19 -35.75 -20.99
C ARG A 157 40.88 -37.09 -21.25
N ARG A 158 40.49 -38.14 -20.52
CA ARG A 158 41.03 -39.49 -20.72
C ARG A 158 40.62 -40.08 -22.07
N ALA A 159 39.37 -39.89 -22.48
CA ALA A 159 38.89 -40.29 -23.80
C ALA A 159 39.63 -39.55 -24.91
N PHE A 160 39.94 -38.26 -24.71
CA PHE A 160 40.74 -37.48 -25.65
C PHE A 160 42.19 -37.96 -25.73
N GLU A 161 42.81 -38.29 -24.59
CA GLU A 161 44.16 -38.89 -24.55
C GLU A 161 44.17 -40.28 -25.24
N GLU A 162 43.16 -41.13 -25.00
CA GLU A 162 43.01 -42.43 -25.67
C GLU A 162 42.74 -42.29 -27.18
N GLU A 163 41.96 -41.29 -27.61
CA GLU A 163 41.68 -41.00 -29.01
C GLU A 163 42.92 -40.43 -29.72
N GLU A 164 43.71 -39.57 -29.06
CA GLU A 164 44.98 -39.04 -29.57
C GLU A 164 46.01 -40.18 -29.76
N ASP A 165 46.10 -41.12 -28.81
CA ASP A 165 46.95 -42.31 -28.92
C ASP A 165 46.53 -43.23 -30.08
N VAL A 166 45.22 -43.42 -30.30
CA VAL A 166 44.69 -44.21 -31.43
C VAL A 166 44.96 -43.51 -32.76
N VAL A 167 44.79 -42.20 -32.84
CA VAL A 167 45.06 -41.40 -34.05
C VAL A 167 46.57 -41.38 -34.36
N GLU A 168 47.45 -41.34 -33.37
CA GLU A 168 48.89 -41.50 -33.60
C GLU A 168 49.26 -42.90 -34.12
N GLU A 169 48.65 -43.95 -33.57
CA GLU A 169 48.80 -45.33 -34.04
C GLU A 169 48.30 -45.50 -35.47
N GLU A 170 47.15 -44.91 -35.81
CA GLU A 170 46.60 -44.92 -37.17
C GLU A 170 47.48 -44.12 -38.14
N ARG A 171 47.98 -42.94 -37.76
CA ARG A 171 48.94 -42.18 -38.60
C ARG A 171 50.23 -42.96 -38.84
N LYS A 172 50.74 -43.68 -37.85
CA LYS A 172 51.93 -44.55 -38.03
C LYS A 172 51.64 -45.69 -39.00
N LYS A 173 50.45 -46.29 -38.93
CA LYS A 173 50.00 -47.34 -39.87
C LYS A 173 49.72 -46.80 -41.28
N GLU A 174 49.22 -45.57 -41.40
CA GLU A 174 49.01 -44.90 -42.68
C GLU A 174 50.34 -44.55 -43.35
N LEU A 175 51.31 -44.03 -42.61
CA LEU A 175 52.67 -43.79 -43.13
C LEU A 175 53.35 -45.10 -43.60
N GLU A 176 53.13 -46.22 -42.91
CA GLU A 176 53.61 -47.55 -43.35
C GLU A 176 52.86 -48.09 -44.58
N LYS A 177 51.63 -47.64 -44.84
CA LYS A 177 50.82 -48.02 -46.01
C LYS A 177 51.08 -47.12 -47.23
N GLU A 178 51.30 -45.82 -47.03
CA GLU A 178 51.65 -44.86 -48.08
C GLU A 178 52.98 -45.20 -48.76
N GLU A 179 53.92 -45.86 -48.07
CA GLU A 179 55.12 -46.40 -48.72
C GLU A 179 54.84 -47.53 -49.74
N LYS A 180 53.62 -48.09 -49.78
CA LYS A 180 53.29 -49.27 -50.60
C LYS A 180 52.24 -49.09 -51.70
N GLU A 181 51.47 -48.01 -51.74
CA GLU A 181 50.44 -47.84 -52.78
C GLU A 181 50.51 -46.46 -53.44
N LYS A 182 50.71 -46.43 -54.76
CA LYS A 182 50.57 -45.20 -55.56
C LYS A 182 49.08 -44.85 -55.66
N GLU A 183 48.66 -43.82 -54.95
CA GLU A 183 47.26 -43.42 -54.88
C GLU A 183 46.70 -42.89 -56.21
N PHE A 184 45.56 -43.43 -56.60
CA PHE A 184 44.73 -42.96 -57.70
C PHE A 184 43.82 -41.85 -57.18
N VAL A 185 44.10 -40.60 -57.54
CA VAL A 185 43.26 -39.45 -57.17
C VAL A 185 42.06 -39.37 -58.09
N ALA A 186 40.89 -39.84 -57.63
CA ALA A 186 39.62 -39.60 -58.29
C ALA A 186 39.08 -38.22 -57.89
N HIS A 187 39.11 -37.25 -58.80
CA HIS A 187 38.54 -35.93 -58.57
C HIS A 187 37.01 -36.03 -58.54
N VAL A 188 36.43 -35.99 -57.33
CA VAL A 188 34.98 -35.88 -57.15
C VAL A 188 34.59 -34.41 -57.29
N PRO A 189 33.71 -34.03 -58.24
CA PRO A 189 33.25 -32.66 -58.36
C PRO A 189 32.44 -32.29 -57.12
N LEU A 190 32.98 -31.39 -56.30
CA LEU A 190 32.29 -30.81 -55.16
C LEU A 190 31.41 -29.65 -55.66
N PRO A 191 30.10 -29.63 -55.33
CA PRO A 191 29.22 -28.53 -55.71
C PRO A 191 29.67 -27.21 -55.10
N ASP A 192 29.57 -26.13 -55.87
CA ASP A 192 29.87 -24.79 -55.39
C ASP A 192 28.85 -24.33 -54.35
N GLU A 193 29.24 -23.41 -53.47
CA GLU A 193 28.42 -22.92 -52.34
C GLU A 193 27.03 -22.42 -52.79
N LYS A 194 26.94 -21.82 -53.97
CA LYS A 194 25.69 -21.36 -54.60
C LYS A 194 24.77 -22.50 -55.04
N GLU A 195 25.33 -23.64 -55.44
CA GLU A 195 24.56 -24.83 -55.81
C GLU A 195 23.99 -25.50 -54.56
N ILE A 196 24.75 -25.52 -53.48
CA ILE A 196 24.30 -26.01 -52.17
C ILE A 196 23.13 -25.17 -51.67
N GLU A 197 23.24 -23.84 -51.73
CA GLU A 197 22.15 -22.94 -51.34
C GLU A 197 20.86 -23.17 -52.14
N ARG A 198 20.97 -23.38 -53.46
CA ARG A 198 19.82 -23.70 -54.31
C ARG A 198 19.19 -25.03 -53.91
N MET A 199 19.98 -26.07 -53.73
CA MET A 199 19.48 -27.38 -53.30
C MET A 199 18.80 -27.32 -51.94
N VAL A 200 19.35 -26.56 -50.99
CA VAL A 200 18.77 -26.37 -49.66
C VAL A 200 17.45 -25.59 -49.75
N LEU A 201 17.38 -24.54 -50.58
CA LEU A 201 16.15 -23.79 -50.83
C LEU A 201 15.07 -24.65 -51.48
N GLU A 202 15.41 -25.47 -52.45
CA GLU A 202 14.47 -26.39 -53.09
C GLU A 202 13.93 -27.43 -52.12
N LYS A 203 14.80 -28.03 -51.30
CA LYS A 203 14.37 -28.97 -50.25
C LYS A 203 13.42 -28.32 -49.25
N LYS A 204 13.76 -27.13 -48.74
CA LYS A 204 12.88 -26.38 -47.82
C LYS A 204 11.54 -26.01 -48.46
N LYS A 205 11.55 -25.63 -49.74
CA LYS A 205 10.33 -25.34 -50.49
C LYS A 205 9.46 -26.59 -50.67
N GLN A 206 10.06 -27.74 -50.97
CA GLN A 206 9.36 -29.03 -51.07
C GLN A 206 8.78 -29.46 -49.72
N GLU A 207 9.54 -29.32 -48.64
CA GLU A 207 9.05 -29.61 -47.29
C GLU A 207 7.85 -28.72 -46.91
N LEU A 208 7.91 -27.42 -47.19
CA LEU A 208 6.79 -26.52 -46.94
C LEU A 208 5.57 -26.88 -47.80
N LEU A 209 5.78 -27.23 -49.07
CA LEU A 209 4.68 -27.72 -49.91
C LEU A 209 4.07 -28.98 -49.30
N SER A 210 4.87 -29.99 -48.96
CA SER A 210 4.37 -31.23 -48.33
C SER A 210 3.61 -31.00 -47.02
N LYS A 211 3.99 -29.97 -46.24
CA LYS A 211 3.36 -29.65 -44.96
C LYS A 211 2.05 -28.89 -45.11
N TYR A 212 1.90 -28.09 -46.17
CA TYR A 212 0.83 -27.10 -46.28
C TYR A 212 -0.07 -27.23 -47.52
N THR A 213 0.20 -28.16 -48.43
CA THR A 213 -0.68 -28.38 -49.59
C THR A 213 -1.48 -29.69 -49.45
N SER A 214 -2.81 -29.59 -49.57
CA SER A 214 -3.70 -30.73 -49.77
C SER A 214 -3.49 -31.36 -51.16
N GLU A 215 -3.71 -32.67 -51.30
CA GLU A 215 -3.46 -33.44 -52.55
C GLU A 215 -4.05 -32.78 -53.80
N ASN A 216 -5.27 -32.24 -53.72
CA ASN A 216 -5.93 -31.54 -54.85
C ASN A 216 -5.15 -30.32 -55.38
N LEU A 217 -4.46 -29.57 -54.51
CA LEU A 217 -3.72 -28.36 -54.92
C LEU A 217 -2.40 -28.72 -55.61
N LEU A 218 -1.83 -29.87 -55.27
CA LEU A 218 -0.67 -30.45 -55.94
C LEU A 218 -1.04 -30.88 -57.36
N GLU A 219 -2.17 -31.55 -57.53
CA GLU A 219 -2.69 -31.96 -58.84
C GLU A 219 -2.92 -30.75 -59.76
N GLU A 220 -3.65 -29.73 -59.28
CA GLU A 220 -3.86 -28.47 -60.03
C GLU A 220 -2.55 -27.77 -60.38
N GLN A 221 -1.56 -27.77 -59.48
CA GLN A 221 -0.23 -27.19 -59.76
C GLN A 221 0.53 -28.00 -60.82
N THR A 222 0.44 -29.33 -60.81
CA THR A 222 1.09 -30.19 -61.81
C THR A 222 0.46 -30.03 -63.18
N GLU A 223 -0.87 -29.95 -63.26
CA GLU A 223 -1.60 -29.68 -64.51
C GLU A 223 -1.26 -28.29 -65.06
N ALA A 224 -1.25 -27.25 -64.20
CA ALA A 224 -0.88 -25.89 -64.61
C ALA A 224 0.58 -25.80 -65.11
N LYS A 225 1.51 -26.51 -64.47
CA LYS A 225 2.91 -26.59 -64.93
C LYS A 225 3.04 -27.33 -66.26
N ALA A 226 2.28 -28.40 -66.47
CA ALA A 226 2.24 -29.14 -67.73
C ALA A 226 1.70 -28.25 -68.87
N MET A 227 0.66 -27.45 -68.61
CA MET A 227 0.09 -26.50 -69.58
C MET A 227 1.05 -25.37 -69.93
N LEU A 228 1.92 -24.96 -69.01
CA LEU A 228 2.91 -23.89 -69.23
C LEU A 228 4.20 -24.38 -69.93
N ASN A 229 4.33 -25.68 -70.21
CA ASN A 229 5.49 -26.32 -70.85
C ASN A 229 6.86 -25.90 -70.26
N ILE A 230 6.90 -25.63 -68.95
CA ILE A 230 8.12 -25.36 -68.22
C ILE A 230 8.66 -26.71 -67.75
N GLN A 231 9.36 -27.41 -68.64
CA GLN A 231 10.21 -28.52 -68.26
C GLN A 231 11.65 -27.99 -68.15
N ARG A 232 12.18 -28.01 -66.94
CA ARG A 232 13.61 -27.93 -66.67
C ARG A 232 13.94 -28.91 -65.55
#